data_AF-A0A2S7FA71-F1
#
_entry.id   AF-A0A2S7FA71-F1
#
_cell.length_a   1.000
_cell.length_b   1.000
_cell.length_c   1.000
_cell.angle_alpha   90.00
_cell.angle_beta   90.00
_cell.angle_gamma   90.00
#
_symmetry.space_group_name_H-M   'P 1'
#
loop_
_entity.id
_entity.type
_entity.pdbx_description
1 polymer ?
#
loop_
_entity_poly.entity_id
_entity_poly.type
_entity_poly.pdbx_seq_one_letter_code
_entity_poly.pdbx_strand_id
1 'polypeptide(L)'
;MNEILIQKNISIREAIKKLDSTGKKILLVVENKKLIGTVTDGDVRRWILKNGDFEKEIFNIMNTNPKFINVKDRYQAKNVMEDCFVDALPVVDDNKNIIEVIFLNDKINEKVRVLRKISNPVVIMAGGKGTRLYPYTQILPKPLIPIGDKSIIERIIERFEEFGCRNFYCTVNYKKNMIKAYFEELQKNYEINYVEEDNFLGTAGSLYLLKDKIKETFFVSNCDILVEADYEDILKYHKKKENKITMVTSLKNYKIPYGVIKLTDNGQVSETIEKPEYSYLINAGFYVLEPDVLNDIPENKFFHITDLINMYIDTGRRVGTYPIRENSWFDMGEFKEMDRMIENIVQ
;
A
#
# COMPACT_ATOMS: atom_id res chain seq x y z
N MET A 1 22.76 -4.25 10.42
CA MET A 1 23.39 -3.11 9.72
C MET A 1 23.82 -3.45 8.31
N ASN A 2 24.58 -4.54 8.06
CA ASN A 2 25.03 -4.89 6.70
C ASN A 2 23.89 -5.05 5.67
N GLU A 3 22.69 -5.44 6.12
CA GLU A 3 21.55 -5.69 5.24
C GLU A 3 20.96 -4.41 4.62
N ILE A 4 21.12 -3.25 5.28
CA ILE A 4 20.62 -1.96 4.78
C ILE A 4 21.68 -1.13 4.04
N LEU A 5 22.93 -1.62 3.97
CA LEU A 5 24.01 -0.94 3.25
C LEU A 5 24.06 -1.43 1.79
N ILE A 6 24.15 -0.48 0.86
CA ILE A 6 24.24 -0.76 -0.58
C ILE A 6 25.32 0.09 -1.24
N GLN A 7 25.89 -0.41 -2.34
CA GLN A 7 26.78 0.36 -3.21
C GLN A 7 25.96 1.15 -4.23
N LYS A 8 26.50 2.26 -4.74
CA LYS A 8 25.78 3.14 -5.69
C LYS A 8 25.50 2.52 -7.06
N ASN A 9 26.21 1.45 -7.41
CA ASN A 9 26.15 0.77 -8.70
C ASN A 9 25.26 -0.47 -8.71
N ILE A 10 24.62 -0.83 -7.57
CA ILE A 10 23.63 -1.91 -7.59
C ILE A 10 22.43 -1.45 -8.42
N SER A 11 21.72 -2.40 -9.04
CA SER A 11 20.52 -2.06 -9.80
C SER A 11 19.39 -1.61 -8.86
N ILE A 12 18.47 -0.82 -9.40
CA ILE A 12 17.25 -0.41 -8.68
C ILE A 12 16.43 -1.65 -8.28
N ARG A 13 16.38 -2.68 -9.14
CA ARG A 13 15.75 -3.97 -8.82
C ARG A 13 16.34 -4.63 -7.58
N GLU A 14 17.67 -4.70 -7.49
CA GLU A 14 18.34 -5.27 -6.32
C GLU A 14 18.07 -4.46 -5.04
N ALA A 15 18.01 -3.13 -5.16
CA ALA A 15 17.66 -2.27 -4.03
C ALA A 15 16.21 -2.49 -3.55
N ILE A 16 15.25 -2.62 -4.48
CA ILE A 16 13.84 -2.93 -4.13
C ILE A 16 13.77 -4.28 -3.37
N LYS A 17 14.45 -5.31 -3.87
CA LYS A 17 14.51 -6.62 -3.20
C LYS A 17 15.09 -6.53 -1.79
N LYS A 18 16.11 -5.69 -1.58
CA LYS A 18 16.68 -5.46 -0.24
C LYS A 18 15.73 -4.68 0.69
N LEU A 19 15.03 -3.68 0.19
CA LEU A 19 13.99 -3.00 0.96
C LEU A 19 12.91 -4.01 1.40
N ASP A 20 12.52 -4.91 0.50
CA ASP A 20 11.50 -5.92 0.73
C ASP A 20 11.93 -7.01 1.71
N SER A 21 13.17 -7.50 1.62
CA SER A 21 13.67 -8.56 2.49
C SER A 21 14.00 -8.07 3.91
N THR A 22 14.36 -6.80 4.06
CA THR A 22 14.72 -6.24 5.37
C THR A 22 13.52 -5.70 6.15
N GLY A 23 12.40 -5.43 5.48
CA GLY A 23 11.25 -4.72 6.04
C GLY A 23 11.57 -3.27 6.46
N LYS A 24 12.79 -2.78 6.22
CA LYS A 24 13.21 -1.43 6.60
C LYS A 24 12.80 -0.43 5.51
N LYS A 25 12.41 0.77 5.92
CA LYS A 25 11.95 1.85 5.01
C LYS A 25 13.09 2.62 4.31
N ILE A 26 14.34 2.23 4.54
CA ILE A 26 15.52 2.95 4.04
C ILE A 26 16.68 2.00 3.73
N LEU A 27 17.42 2.30 2.67
CA LEU A 27 18.75 1.79 2.38
C LEU A 27 19.75 2.94 2.40
N LEU A 28 20.96 2.66 2.89
CA LEU A 28 22.06 3.62 2.94
C LEU A 28 23.04 3.32 1.81
N VAL A 29 23.24 4.30 0.95
CA VAL A 29 24.20 4.21 -0.14
C VAL A 29 25.56 4.64 0.38
N VAL A 30 26.53 3.75 0.28
CA VAL A 30 27.89 3.97 0.77
C VAL A 30 28.92 3.87 -0.34
N GLU A 31 30.01 4.63 -0.18
CA GLU A 31 31.23 4.49 -0.96
C GLU A 31 32.42 4.56 0.00
N ASN A 32 33.27 3.53 0.01
CA ASN A 32 34.38 3.41 0.97
C ASN A 32 33.96 3.61 2.44
N LYS A 33 32.81 3.03 2.84
CA LYS A 33 32.14 3.16 4.15
C LYS A 33 31.54 4.54 4.48
N LYS A 34 31.71 5.54 3.62
CA LYS A 34 31.12 6.88 3.79
C LYS A 34 29.69 6.90 3.26
N LEU A 35 28.80 7.54 4.00
CA LEU A 35 27.43 7.80 3.54
C LEU A 35 27.44 8.80 2.39
N ILE A 36 26.96 8.39 1.21
CA ILE A 36 26.85 9.25 0.02
C ILE A 36 25.40 9.47 -0.43
N GLY A 37 24.45 8.69 0.08
CA GLY A 37 23.05 8.87 -0.20
C GLY A 37 22.14 7.90 0.55
N THR A 38 20.84 8.07 0.39
CA THR A 38 19.82 7.15 0.93
C THR A 38 18.77 6.85 -0.13
N VAL A 39 18.13 5.70 0.00
CA VAL A 39 17.00 5.29 -0.85
C VAL A 39 15.86 4.89 0.05
N THR A 40 14.67 5.40 -0.25
CA THR A 40 13.44 5.11 0.47
C THR A 40 12.34 4.66 -0.50
N ASP A 41 11.21 4.22 0.07
CA ASP A 41 10.00 3.93 -0.70
C ASP A 41 9.53 5.10 -1.57
N GLY A 42 9.73 6.33 -1.11
CA GLY A 42 9.41 7.54 -1.88
C GLY A 42 10.28 7.72 -3.12
N ASP A 43 11.55 7.30 -3.08
CA ASP A 43 12.46 7.35 -4.22
C ASP A 43 12.07 6.32 -5.28
N VAL A 44 11.85 5.08 -4.84
CA VAL A 44 11.37 3.98 -5.68
C VAL A 44 10.03 4.34 -6.33
N ARG A 45 9.06 4.82 -5.54
CA ARG A 45 7.74 5.24 -6.06
C ARG A 45 7.87 6.31 -7.14
N ARG A 46 8.70 7.34 -6.92
CA ARG A 46 8.93 8.40 -7.92
C ARG A 46 9.57 7.88 -9.20
N TRP A 47 10.41 6.85 -9.12
CA TRP A 47 10.99 6.18 -10.28
C TRP A 47 9.95 5.38 -11.07
N ILE A 48 9.14 4.58 -10.36
CA ILE A 48 8.03 3.81 -10.97
C ILE A 48 7.07 4.74 -11.72
N LEU A 49 6.68 5.86 -11.10
CA LEU A 49 5.76 6.84 -11.71
C LEU A 49 6.32 7.52 -12.98
N LYS A 50 7.61 7.39 -13.26
CA LYS A 50 8.26 7.89 -14.49
C LYS A 50 8.46 6.80 -15.54
N ASN A 51 7.90 5.59 -15.34
CA ASN A 51 8.20 4.40 -16.13
C ASN A 51 9.71 4.14 -16.21
N GLY A 52 10.39 4.31 -15.07
CA GLY A 52 11.82 4.14 -14.98
C GLY A 52 12.27 2.69 -15.17
N ASP A 53 13.43 2.52 -15.79
CA ASP A 53 14.08 1.21 -15.98
C ASP A 53 14.68 0.70 -14.66
N PHE A 54 14.32 -0.52 -14.25
CA PHE A 54 14.77 -1.12 -12.99
C PHE A 54 16.18 -1.73 -13.07
N GLU A 55 16.74 -1.89 -14.26
CA GLU A 55 18.12 -2.35 -14.46
C GLU A 55 19.15 -1.23 -14.29
N LYS A 56 18.70 0.03 -14.28
CA LYS A 56 19.58 1.17 -14.00
C LYS A 56 20.11 1.14 -12.57
N GLU A 57 21.26 1.79 -12.38
CA GLU A 57 21.92 1.90 -11.09
C GLU A 57 21.13 2.76 -10.10
N ILE A 58 21.21 2.43 -8.81
CA ILE A 58 20.51 3.12 -7.74
C ILE A 58 20.91 4.59 -7.58
N PHE A 59 22.12 4.96 -8.02
CA PHE A 59 22.58 6.35 -8.10
C PHE A 59 21.60 7.27 -8.85
N ASN A 60 20.84 6.73 -9.80
CA ASN A 60 19.87 7.50 -10.59
C ASN A 60 18.65 7.97 -9.77
N ILE A 61 18.38 7.36 -8.61
CA ILE A 61 17.18 7.66 -7.81
C ILE A 61 17.47 8.03 -6.36
N MET A 62 18.69 7.79 -5.87
CA MET A 62 19.03 8.04 -4.47
C MET A 62 18.93 9.53 -4.10
N ASN A 63 18.56 9.80 -2.86
CA ASN A 63 18.75 11.12 -2.27
C ASN A 63 20.24 11.33 -1.95
N THR A 64 20.90 12.21 -2.70
CA THR A 64 22.32 12.57 -2.55
C THR A 64 22.59 13.51 -1.37
N ASN A 65 21.55 14.07 -0.75
CA ASN A 65 21.65 14.91 0.44
C ASN A 65 20.82 14.34 1.59
N PRO A 66 21.20 13.16 2.12
CA PRO A 66 20.46 12.56 3.21
C PRO A 66 20.63 13.37 4.49
N LYS A 67 19.57 13.41 5.31
CA LYS A 67 19.69 13.86 6.69
C LYS A 67 20.46 12.80 7.47
N PHE A 68 21.39 13.22 8.31
CA PHE A 68 22.19 12.36 9.19
C PHE A 68 22.57 13.15 10.45
N ILE A 69 23.02 12.46 11.48
CA ILE A 69 23.51 13.09 12.72
C ILE A 69 24.89 12.55 13.09
N ASN A 70 25.74 13.41 13.67
CA ASN A 70 27.02 12.96 14.20
C ASN A 70 26.79 12.14 15.48
N VAL A 71 27.61 11.11 15.71
CA VAL A 71 27.55 10.25 16.89
C VAL A 71 27.63 11.02 18.21
N LYS A 72 28.33 12.17 18.24
CA LYS A 72 28.42 13.07 19.39
C LYS A 72 27.07 13.71 19.74
N ASP A 73 26.24 13.96 18.74
CA ASP A 73 24.94 14.61 18.86
C ASP A 73 23.78 13.60 18.83
N ARG A 74 24.07 12.30 18.89
CA ARG A 74 23.10 11.21 18.81
C ARG A 74 21.87 11.40 19.72
N TYR A 75 22.04 12.03 20.88
CA TYR A 75 20.95 12.31 21.83
C TYR A 75 19.86 13.24 21.25
N GLN A 76 20.17 14.05 20.23
CA GLN A 76 19.22 14.92 19.52
C GLN A 76 18.54 14.24 18.32
N ALA A 77 18.86 12.98 18.01
CA ALA A 77 18.38 12.31 16.81
C ALA A 77 16.86 12.37 16.66
N LYS A 78 16.11 12.20 17.76
CA LYS A 78 14.64 12.28 17.74
C LYS A 78 14.13 13.64 17.26
N ASN A 79 14.66 14.74 17.80
CA ASN A 79 14.26 16.08 17.41
C ASN A 79 14.57 16.33 15.92
N VAL A 80 15.76 15.91 15.47
CA VAL A 80 16.14 16.01 14.04
C VAL A 80 15.20 15.21 13.15
N MET A 81 14.79 14.01 13.58
CA MET A 81 13.85 13.17 12.84
C MET A 81 12.45 13.79 12.75
N GLU A 82 11.96 14.37 13.84
CA GLU A 82 10.68 15.08 13.90
C GLU A 82 10.71 16.34 13.02
N ASP A 83 11.74 17.18 13.15
CA ASP A 83 11.92 18.42 12.37
C ASP A 83 12.08 18.16 10.86
N CYS A 84 12.77 17.06 10.52
CA CYS A 84 12.99 16.68 9.12
C CYS A 84 11.89 15.76 8.57
N PHE A 85 10.92 15.34 9.38
CA PHE A 85 9.89 14.36 9.02
C PHE A 85 10.45 13.08 8.40
N VAL A 86 11.47 12.48 9.04
CA VAL A 86 12.09 11.23 8.58
C VAL A 86 11.92 10.10 9.60
N ASP A 87 11.54 8.92 9.12
CA ASP A 87 11.33 7.71 9.95
C ASP A 87 12.66 6.99 10.30
N ALA A 88 13.76 7.36 9.63
CA ALA A 88 15.08 6.80 9.88
C ALA A 88 16.18 7.84 9.72
N LEU A 89 17.17 7.83 10.62
CA LEU A 89 18.28 8.77 10.62
C LEU A 89 19.62 8.03 10.76
N PRO A 90 20.50 8.09 9.75
CA PRO A 90 21.87 7.59 9.84
C PRO A 90 22.68 8.36 10.90
N VAL A 91 23.41 7.62 11.73
CA VAL A 91 24.38 8.15 12.69
C VAL A 91 25.77 7.92 12.12
N VAL A 92 26.58 8.99 12.06
CA VAL A 92 27.91 8.96 11.44
C VAL A 92 29.00 9.49 12.35
N ASP A 93 30.26 9.11 12.08
CA ASP A 93 31.43 9.73 12.71
C ASP A 93 31.82 11.08 12.05
N ASP A 94 32.91 11.69 12.53
CA ASP A 94 33.45 12.94 11.98
C ASP A 94 33.87 12.82 10.49
N ASN A 95 34.12 11.60 10.01
CA ASN A 95 34.51 11.30 8.62
C ASN A 95 33.32 10.86 7.75
N LYS A 96 32.09 10.94 8.26
CA LYS A 96 30.84 10.45 7.65
C LYS A 96 30.78 8.93 7.43
N ASN A 97 31.58 8.16 8.16
CA ASN A 97 31.42 6.71 8.19
C ASN A 97 30.17 6.36 9.00
N ILE A 98 29.41 5.40 8.52
CA ILE A 98 28.16 4.97 9.17
C ILE A 98 28.47 4.16 10.42
N ILE A 99 27.91 4.58 11.55
CA ILE A 99 28.01 3.91 12.85
C ILE A 99 26.76 3.06 13.10
N GLU A 100 25.57 3.64 12.92
CA GLU A 100 24.27 2.97 13.09
C GLU A 100 23.16 3.73 12.34
N VAL A 101 21.93 3.21 12.40
CA VAL A 101 20.72 3.93 11.97
C VAL A 101 19.72 3.89 13.10
N ILE A 102 19.19 5.06 13.44
CA ILE A 102 18.10 5.20 14.39
C ILE A 102 16.79 5.18 13.60
N PHE A 103 15.90 4.26 13.94
CA PHE A 103 14.53 4.23 13.41
C PHE A 103 13.58 4.78 14.47
N LEU A 104 12.58 5.54 14.04
CA LEU A 104 11.58 6.12 14.95
C LEU A 104 10.84 5.05 15.76
N ASN A 105 10.76 3.83 15.22
CA ASN A 105 10.04 2.70 15.82
C ASN A 105 10.91 1.73 16.63
N ASP A 106 12.24 1.86 16.67
CA ASP A 106 13.11 0.79 17.21
C ASP A 106 13.31 0.83 18.74
N LYS A 107 12.75 1.81 19.46
CA LYS A 107 12.65 1.88 20.94
C LYS A 107 11.91 3.17 21.30
N ILE A 108 10.93 3.08 22.22
CA ILE A 108 10.28 4.16 23.01
C ILE A 108 8.75 4.27 22.75
N ASN A 109 8.00 3.68 23.70
CA ASN A 109 6.66 4.03 24.18
C ASN A 109 5.53 4.25 23.16
N GLU A 110 4.61 3.28 23.17
CA GLU A 110 3.27 3.16 22.57
C GLU A 110 2.28 4.33 22.76
N LYS A 111 2.67 5.53 23.21
CA LYS A 111 1.71 6.58 23.61
C LYS A 111 1.85 7.96 22.96
N VAL A 112 2.77 8.16 21.99
CA VAL A 112 2.97 9.50 21.39
C VAL A 112 2.66 9.58 19.89
N ARG A 113 2.10 8.54 19.26
CA ARG A 113 1.77 8.58 17.82
C ARG A 113 0.33 8.92 17.46
N VAL A 114 -0.45 9.50 18.38
CA VAL A 114 -1.76 10.09 18.03
C VAL A 114 -1.56 11.51 17.51
N LEU A 115 -0.85 11.66 16.40
CA LEU A 115 -1.15 12.78 15.52
C LEU A 115 -2.29 12.26 14.64
N ARG A 116 -3.52 12.71 14.91
CA ARG A 116 -4.66 12.53 14.00
C ARG A 116 -4.27 13.20 12.69
N LYS A 117 -3.78 12.41 11.74
CA LYS A 117 -3.18 12.90 10.49
C LYS A 117 -4.24 13.09 9.41
N ILE A 118 -5.29 12.27 9.44
CA ILE A 118 -6.45 12.34 8.56
C ILE A 118 -7.72 11.93 9.31
N SER A 119 -8.88 12.37 8.82
CA SER A 119 -10.20 12.04 9.40
C SER A 119 -11.23 11.63 8.33
N ASN A 120 -10.77 11.38 7.12
CA ASN A 120 -11.62 11.11 5.96
C ASN A 120 -12.45 9.83 6.14
N PRO A 121 -13.67 9.77 5.58
CA PRO A 121 -14.48 8.56 5.57
C PRO A 121 -13.75 7.40 4.88
N VAL A 122 -14.00 6.20 5.37
CA VAL A 122 -13.45 4.97 4.82
C VAL A 122 -14.59 4.04 4.43
N VAL A 123 -14.61 3.60 3.19
CA VAL A 123 -15.57 2.62 2.68
C VAL A 123 -14.88 1.27 2.55
N ILE A 124 -15.42 0.25 3.23
CA ILE A 124 -14.95 -1.13 3.13
C ILE A 124 -15.98 -1.94 2.35
N MET A 125 -15.56 -2.51 1.23
CA MET A 125 -16.43 -3.28 0.34
C MET A 125 -16.52 -4.74 0.80
N ALA A 126 -17.61 -5.08 1.49
CA ALA A 126 -17.81 -6.34 2.21
C ALA A 126 -19.02 -7.17 1.70
N GLY A 127 -19.58 -6.83 0.53
CA GLY A 127 -20.77 -7.47 -0.04
C GLY A 127 -20.54 -8.81 -0.77
N GLY A 128 -19.28 -9.17 -1.07
CA GLY A 128 -18.96 -10.33 -1.89
C GLY A 128 -19.20 -11.69 -1.22
N LYS A 129 -19.52 -12.71 -2.03
CA LYS A 129 -19.74 -14.10 -1.55
C LYS A 129 -18.46 -14.85 -1.14
N GLY A 130 -17.27 -14.38 -1.55
CA GLY A 130 -15.99 -15.00 -1.17
C GLY A 130 -15.80 -16.44 -1.65
N THR A 131 -16.27 -16.78 -2.86
CA THR A 131 -16.30 -18.18 -3.36
C THR A 131 -14.93 -18.85 -3.49
N ARG A 132 -13.85 -18.08 -3.66
CA ARG A 132 -12.48 -18.61 -3.80
C ARG A 132 -11.91 -19.23 -2.52
N LEU A 133 -12.43 -18.85 -1.35
CA LEU A 133 -12.03 -19.40 -0.06
C LEU A 133 -12.99 -20.48 0.45
N TYR A 134 -13.74 -21.10 -0.46
CA TYR A 134 -14.56 -22.25 -0.10
C TYR A 134 -13.66 -23.39 0.44
N PRO A 135 -14.01 -24.05 1.56
CA PRO A 135 -15.29 -24.00 2.28
C PRO A 135 -15.37 -23.00 3.45
N TYR A 136 -14.31 -22.28 3.81
CA TYR A 136 -14.32 -21.35 4.97
C TYR A 136 -15.46 -20.33 4.89
N THR A 137 -15.71 -19.82 3.69
CA THR A 137 -16.75 -18.81 3.44
C THR A 137 -18.19 -19.33 3.56
N GLN A 138 -18.38 -20.66 3.69
CA GLN A 138 -19.68 -21.22 4.09
C GLN A 138 -20.02 -20.93 5.54
N ILE A 139 -19.00 -20.85 6.41
CA ILE A 139 -19.16 -20.69 7.85
C ILE A 139 -19.13 -19.20 8.18
N LEU A 140 -18.05 -18.50 7.82
CA LEU A 140 -17.87 -17.07 8.10
C LEU A 140 -17.92 -16.26 6.81
N PRO A 141 -18.54 -15.06 6.80
CA PRO A 141 -18.35 -14.15 5.67
C PRO A 141 -16.87 -13.77 5.55
N LYS A 142 -16.37 -13.57 4.32
CA LYS A 142 -14.96 -13.27 4.06
C LYS A 142 -14.38 -12.15 4.96
N PRO A 143 -15.06 -11.01 5.18
CA PRO A 143 -14.61 -9.97 6.11
C PRO A 143 -14.31 -10.46 7.54
N LEU A 144 -15.00 -11.50 8.03
CA LEU A 144 -14.85 -12.03 9.38
C LEU A 144 -13.87 -13.20 9.49
N ILE A 145 -13.16 -13.56 8.40
CA ILE A 145 -12.13 -14.60 8.48
C ILE A 145 -11.00 -14.09 9.39
N PRO A 146 -10.60 -14.87 10.41
CA PRO A 146 -9.54 -14.48 11.33
C PRO A 146 -8.18 -14.57 10.65
N ILE A 147 -7.37 -13.53 10.88
CA ILE A 147 -5.95 -13.49 10.57
C ILE A 147 -5.26 -13.32 11.92
N GLY A 148 -4.70 -14.37 12.50
CA GLY A 148 -4.25 -14.36 13.89
C GLY A 148 -5.43 -14.24 14.87
N ASP A 149 -5.37 -13.23 15.76
CA ASP A 149 -6.35 -12.99 16.84
C ASP A 149 -7.55 -12.10 16.44
N LYS A 150 -7.52 -11.47 15.26
CA LYS A 150 -8.54 -10.52 14.79
C LYS A 150 -9.03 -10.87 13.40
N SER A 151 -10.25 -10.46 13.07
CA SER A 151 -10.75 -10.58 11.70
C SER A 151 -10.00 -9.66 10.73
N ILE A 152 -9.98 -10.02 9.45
CA ILE A 152 -9.35 -9.19 8.41
C ILE A 152 -9.94 -7.77 8.36
N ILE A 153 -11.27 -7.63 8.54
CA ILE A 153 -11.92 -6.32 8.53
C ILE A 153 -11.55 -5.46 9.75
N GLU A 154 -11.37 -6.06 10.93
CA GLU A 154 -10.83 -5.33 12.09
C GLU A 154 -9.42 -4.83 11.83
N ARG A 155 -8.56 -5.66 11.26
CA ARG A 155 -7.19 -5.24 10.92
C ARG A 155 -7.17 -4.08 9.94
N ILE A 156 -8.06 -4.08 8.94
CA ILE A 156 -8.23 -2.95 8.02
C ILE A 156 -8.66 -1.68 8.79
N ILE A 157 -9.66 -1.79 9.66
CA ILE A 157 -10.15 -0.66 10.46
C ILE A 157 -9.03 -0.12 11.37
N GLU A 158 -8.33 -0.98 12.09
CA GLU A 158 -7.24 -0.60 13.00
C GLU A 158 -6.13 0.16 12.27
N ARG A 159 -5.77 -0.29 11.06
CA ARG A 159 -4.81 0.45 10.21
C ARG A 159 -5.29 1.86 9.92
N PHE A 160 -6.57 2.06 9.59
CA PHE A 160 -7.11 3.41 9.38
C PHE A 160 -7.20 4.23 10.69
N GLU A 161 -7.49 3.58 11.82
CA GLU A 161 -7.50 4.22 13.14
C GLU A 161 -6.12 4.72 13.57
N GLU A 162 -5.04 4.02 13.21
CA GLU A 162 -3.65 4.46 13.41
C GLU A 162 -3.39 5.83 12.76
N PHE A 163 -4.06 6.14 11.65
CA PHE A 163 -3.97 7.44 10.97
C PHE A 163 -5.00 8.47 11.43
N GLY A 164 -5.97 8.06 12.27
CA GLY A 164 -6.97 8.93 12.88
C GLY A 164 -8.37 8.84 12.29
N CYS A 165 -8.61 8.00 11.28
CA CYS A 165 -9.95 7.79 10.72
C CYS A 165 -10.85 7.08 11.73
N ARG A 166 -12.08 7.58 11.90
CA ARG A 166 -13.08 7.03 12.85
C ARG A 166 -14.45 6.79 12.24
N ASN A 167 -14.69 7.24 11.01
CA ASN A 167 -15.98 7.08 10.32
C ASN A 167 -15.84 6.05 9.19
N PHE A 168 -16.45 4.89 9.38
CA PHE A 168 -16.40 3.78 8.45
C PHE A 168 -17.77 3.52 7.84
N TYR A 169 -17.80 3.17 6.56
CA TYR A 169 -18.96 2.66 5.85
C TYR A 169 -18.65 1.26 5.37
N CYS A 170 -19.48 0.29 5.70
CA CYS A 170 -19.30 -1.09 5.30
C CYS A 170 -20.43 -1.48 4.34
N THR A 171 -20.11 -1.70 3.06
CA THR A 171 -21.11 -2.17 2.09
C THR A 171 -21.28 -3.68 2.26
N VAL A 172 -22.49 -4.14 2.57
CA VAL A 172 -22.77 -5.52 2.99
C VAL A 172 -23.94 -6.12 2.23
N ASN A 173 -23.84 -7.41 1.91
CA ASN A 173 -24.91 -8.19 1.28
C ASN A 173 -24.93 -9.60 1.91
N TYR A 174 -23.99 -10.47 1.53
CA TYR A 174 -23.91 -11.85 2.01
C TYR A 174 -23.61 -11.92 3.52
N LYS A 175 -24.43 -12.69 4.27
CA LYS A 175 -24.31 -12.88 5.74
C LYS A 175 -24.16 -11.56 6.54
N LYS A 176 -24.74 -10.45 6.05
CA LYS A 176 -24.65 -9.11 6.65
C LYS A 176 -24.96 -9.08 8.16
N ASN A 177 -25.93 -9.87 8.62
CA ASN A 177 -26.32 -9.94 10.03
C ASN A 177 -25.18 -10.43 10.93
N MET A 178 -24.33 -11.36 10.45
CA MET A 178 -23.16 -11.82 11.22
C MET A 178 -22.12 -10.70 11.35
N ILE A 179 -21.87 -9.94 10.27
CA ILE A 179 -20.94 -8.80 10.28
C ILE A 179 -21.42 -7.74 11.27
N LYS A 180 -22.72 -7.42 11.26
CA LYS A 180 -23.30 -6.44 12.20
C LYS A 180 -23.19 -6.90 13.64
N ALA A 181 -23.65 -8.10 13.95
CA ALA A 181 -23.60 -8.66 15.31
C ALA A 181 -22.18 -8.67 15.87
N TYR A 182 -21.20 -9.09 15.05
CA TYR A 182 -19.79 -9.12 15.44
C TYR A 182 -19.30 -7.76 15.93
N PHE A 183 -19.55 -6.69 15.17
CA PHE A 183 -19.10 -5.34 15.51
C PHE A 183 -19.98 -4.61 16.53
N GLU A 184 -21.19 -5.11 16.82
CA GLU A 184 -22.04 -4.60 17.91
C GLU A 184 -21.52 -5.06 19.28
N GLU A 185 -20.90 -6.24 19.35
CA GLU A 185 -20.31 -6.77 20.59
C GLU A 185 -18.92 -6.19 20.92
N LEU A 186 -18.22 -5.62 19.92
CA LEU A 186 -16.90 -5.03 20.10
C LEU A 186 -16.96 -3.66 20.79
N GLN A 187 -16.11 -3.48 21.80
CA GLN A 187 -15.82 -2.15 22.35
C GLN A 187 -14.99 -1.36 21.34
N LYS A 188 -15.61 -0.34 20.73
CA LYS A 188 -15.02 0.43 19.63
C LYS A 188 -15.04 1.93 19.89
N ASN A 189 -13.99 2.61 19.42
CA ASN A 189 -13.85 4.07 19.48
C ASN A 189 -14.12 4.73 18.12
N TYR A 190 -14.79 4.01 17.22
CA TYR A 190 -15.09 4.41 15.85
C TYR A 190 -16.55 4.05 15.50
N GLU A 191 -17.08 4.71 14.47
CA GLU A 191 -18.42 4.49 13.95
C GLU A 191 -18.37 3.61 12.70
N ILE A 192 -19.25 2.60 12.64
CA ILE A 192 -19.48 1.82 11.42
C ILE A 192 -20.92 2.01 10.98
N ASN A 193 -21.08 2.55 9.77
CA ASN A 193 -22.33 2.68 9.06
C ASN A 193 -22.49 1.52 8.06
N TYR A 194 -23.55 0.74 8.19
CA TYR A 194 -23.82 -0.35 7.25
C TYR A 194 -24.63 0.14 6.06
N VAL A 195 -24.16 -0.18 4.86
CA VAL A 195 -24.84 0.09 3.60
C VAL A 195 -25.24 -1.24 3.00
N GLU A 196 -26.52 -1.56 3.08
CA GLU A 196 -27.03 -2.83 2.60
C GLU A 196 -27.35 -2.76 1.12
N GLU A 197 -26.78 -3.69 0.36
CA GLU A 197 -27.17 -3.90 -1.02
C GLU A 197 -28.21 -5.02 -1.08
N ASP A 198 -29.28 -4.83 -1.84
CA ASP A 198 -30.29 -5.89 -2.06
C ASP A 198 -29.75 -7.00 -2.97
N ASN A 199 -28.99 -6.60 -3.99
CA ASN A 199 -28.34 -7.50 -4.95
C ASN A 199 -26.84 -7.24 -4.96
N PHE A 200 -26.06 -8.19 -5.48
CA PHE A 200 -24.63 -7.96 -5.68
C PHE A 200 -24.43 -6.99 -6.87
N LEU A 201 -24.10 -5.73 -6.59
CA LEU A 201 -23.96 -4.66 -7.60
C LEU A 201 -22.52 -4.50 -8.12
N GLY A 202 -21.65 -5.48 -7.91
CA GLY A 202 -20.24 -5.38 -8.24
C GLY A 202 -19.46 -4.58 -7.19
N THR A 203 -18.23 -4.16 -7.52
CA THR A 203 -17.36 -3.47 -6.55
C THR A 203 -17.70 -1.99 -6.38
N ALA A 204 -18.03 -1.29 -7.46
CA ALA A 204 -18.40 0.13 -7.40
C ALA A 204 -19.90 0.38 -7.30
N GLY A 205 -20.77 -0.53 -7.76
CA GLY A 205 -22.22 -0.32 -7.70
C GLY A 205 -22.73 -0.02 -6.28
N SER A 206 -22.15 -0.70 -5.27
CA SER A 206 -22.43 -0.44 -3.85
C SER A 206 -22.15 1.00 -3.40
N LEU A 207 -21.19 1.67 -4.05
CA LEU A 207 -20.76 3.02 -3.70
C LEU A 207 -21.81 4.06 -4.11
N TYR A 208 -22.67 3.78 -5.10
CA TYR A 208 -23.78 4.68 -5.46
C TYR A 208 -24.66 5.00 -4.25
N LEU A 209 -24.89 4.03 -3.37
CA LEU A 209 -25.69 4.17 -2.14
C LEU A 209 -25.08 5.14 -1.10
N LEU A 210 -23.83 5.57 -1.32
CA LEU A 210 -23.11 6.53 -0.47
C LEU A 210 -23.13 7.95 -1.03
N LYS A 211 -23.66 8.18 -2.24
CA LYS A 211 -23.67 9.49 -2.92
C LYS A 211 -24.18 10.64 -2.06
N ASP A 212 -25.17 10.38 -1.21
CA ASP A 212 -25.75 11.39 -0.31
C ASP A 212 -25.18 11.40 1.11
N LYS A 213 -24.34 10.42 1.43
CA LYS A 213 -23.73 10.27 2.76
C LYS A 213 -22.30 10.81 2.81
N ILE A 214 -21.53 10.63 1.73
CA ILE A 214 -20.12 11.05 1.66
C ILE A 214 -20.00 12.30 0.78
N LYS A 215 -19.57 13.41 1.37
CA LYS A 215 -19.45 14.72 0.71
C LYS A 215 -18.02 15.25 0.65
N GLU A 216 -17.05 14.46 1.09
CA GLU A 216 -15.63 14.77 1.06
C GLU A 216 -14.85 13.61 0.45
N THR A 217 -13.56 13.83 0.18
CA THR A 217 -12.65 12.78 -0.30
C THR A 217 -12.61 11.63 0.69
N PHE A 218 -12.65 10.42 0.18
CA PHE A 218 -12.79 9.23 1.00
C PHE A 218 -11.91 8.11 0.48
N PHE A 219 -11.62 7.16 1.37
CA PHE A 219 -10.91 5.94 1.04
C PHE A 219 -11.91 4.85 0.67
N VAL A 220 -11.51 3.98 -0.25
CA VAL A 220 -12.23 2.73 -0.55
C VAL A 220 -11.24 1.59 -0.45
N SER A 221 -11.58 0.55 0.31
CA SER A 221 -10.78 -0.67 0.44
C SER A 221 -11.64 -1.89 0.15
N ASN A 222 -11.08 -2.87 -0.54
CA ASN A 222 -11.62 -4.23 -0.47
C ASN A 222 -11.55 -4.75 0.99
N CYS A 223 -12.42 -5.69 1.35
CA CYS A 223 -12.47 -6.27 2.70
C CYS A 223 -11.46 -7.41 2.96
N ASP A 224 -10.65 -7.76 1.97
CA ASP A 224 -9.76 -8.93 1.96
C ASP A 224 -8.29 -8.59 1.76
N ILE A 225 -7.94 -7.31 1.82
CA ILE A 225 -6.57 -6.84 1.61
C ILE A 225 -6.04 -6.13 2.86
N LEU A 226 -4.73 -6.16 3.05
CA LEU A 226 -4.01 -5.27 3.97
C LEU A 226 -2.95 -4.51 3.19
N VAL A 227 -2.92 -3.19 3.41
CA VAL A 227 -2.02 -2.27 2.72
C VAL A 227 -1.15 -1.56 3.74
N GLU A 228 0.14 -1.84 3.71
CA GLU A 228 1.15 -1.19 4.54
C GLU A 228 1.73 0.04 3.85
N ALA A 229 1.04 1.17 4.00
CA ALA A 229 1.45 2.44 3.41
C ALA A 229 1.14 3.61 4.34
N ASP A 230 1.70 4.77 4.05
CA ASP A 230 1.34 6.01 4.72
C ASP A 230 0.06 6.58 4.08
N TYR A 231 -1.09 6.38 4.72
CA TYR A 231 -2.39 6.79 4.16
C TYR A 231 -2.53 8.31 4.06
N GLU A 232 -1.84 9.06 4.92
CA GLU A 232 -1.76 10.51 4.84
C GLU A 232 -0.97 10.93 3.58
N ASP A 233 0.15 10.27 3.27
CA ASP A 233 0.91 10.54 2.04
C ASP A 233 0.11 10.18 0.78
N ILE A 234 -0.67 9.08 0.80
CA ILE A 234 -1.56 8.72 -0.31
C ILE A 234 -2.61 9.83 -0.54
N LEU A 235 -3.26 10.31 0.53
CA LEU A 235 -4.26 11.38 0.44
C LEU A 235 -3.64 12.70 -0.06
N LYS A 236 -2.48 13.10 0.49
CA LYS A 236 -1.75 14.28 0.03
C LYS A 236 -1.38 14.17 -1.43
N TYR A 237 -0.92 13.00 -1.86
CA TYR A 237 -0.60 12.73 -3.26
C TYR A 237 -1.83 12.85 -4.15
N HIS A 238 -2.95 12.23 -3.78
CA HIS A 238 -4.23 12.31 -4.49
C HIS A 238 -4.64 13.77 -4.72
N LYS A 239 -4.63 14.57 -3.65
CA LYS A 239 -4.97 16.00 -3.70
C LYS A 239 -3.99 16.81 -4.54
N LYS A 240 -2.68 16.63 -4.33
CA LYS A 240 -1.63 17.34 -5.08
C LYS A 240 -1.67 17.07 -6.58
N LYS A 241 -2.12 15.88 -6.99
CA LYS A 241 -2.25 15.49 -8.40
C LYS A 241 -3.60 15.84 -9.03
N GLU A 242 -4.54 16.33 -8.21
CA GLU A 242 -5.91 16.64 -8.61
C GLU A 242 -6.59 15.43 -9.27
N ASN A 243 -6.28 14.23 -8.77
CA ASN A 243 -6.87 13.01 -9.27
C ASN A 243 -8.32 12.93 -8.80
N LYS A 244 -9.22 12.43 -9.65
CA LYS A 244 -10.57 12.04 -9.23
C LYS A 244 -10.57 10.68 -8.57
N ILE A 245 -9.70 9.79 -9.07
CA ILE A 245 -9.45 8.47 -8.51
C ILE A 245 -7.94 8.30 -8.41
N THR A 246 -7.44 7.95 -7.23
CA THR A 246 -6.07 7.44 -7.06
C THR A 246 -6.16 5.97 -6.67
N MET A 247 -5.65 5.10 -7.54
CA MET A 247 -5.56 3.67 -7.28
C MET A 247 -4.20 3.35 -6.66
N VAL A 248 -4.19 2.65 -5.53
CA VAL A 248 -2.93 2.08 -5.02
C VAL A 248 -2.60 0.85 -5.85
N THR A 249 -1.34 0.72 -6.25
CA THR A 249 -0.87 -0.41 -7.05
C THR A 249 0.35 -1.06 -6.42
N SER A 250 0.41 -2.39 -6.41
CA SER A 250 1.56 -3.14 -5.94
C SER A 250 2.49 -3.51 -7.11
N LEU A 251 3.79 -3.28 -6.95
CA LEU A 251 4.80 -3.68 -7.94
C LEU A 251 5.11 -5.18 -7.80
N LYS A 252 4.55 -6.00 -8.69
CA LYS A 252 4.72 -7.45 -8.67
C LYS A 252 5.77 -7.91 -9.67
N ASN A 253 6.69 -8.76 -9.20
CA ASN A 253 7.78 -9.29 -10.02
C ASN A 253 7.52 -10.74 -10.44
N TYR A 254 7.58 -11.00 -11.74
CA TYR A 254 7.41 -12.32 -12.32
C TYR A 254 8.71 -12.79 -12.95
N LYS A 255 9.26 -13.88 -12.42
CA LYS A 255 10.44 -14.53 -12.98
C LYS A 255 10.02 -15.71 -13.84
N ILE A 256 10.45 -15.71 -15.09
CA ILE A 256 10.33 -16.88 -15.96
C ILE A 256 11.59 -17.73 -15.74
N PRO A 257 11.47 -19.02 -15.36
CA PRO A 257 12.65 -19.86 -15.05
C PRO A 257 13.35 -20.43 -16.29
N TYR A 258 13.00 -19.94 -17.49
CA TYR A 258 13.47 -20.42 -18.80
C TYR A 258 13.93 -19.25 -19.68
N GLY A 259 14.64 -19.57 -20.76
CA GLY A 259 14.93 -18.62 -21.83
C GLY A 259 13.65 -18.20 -22.56
N VAL A 260 13.44 -16.88 -22.68
CA VAL A 260 12.35 -16.28 -23.48
C VAL A 260 12.93 -15.86 -24.82
N ILE A 261 12.27 -16.27 -25.90
CA ILE A 261 12.62 -15.94 -27.28
C ILE A 261 11.62 -14.90 -27.79
N LYS A 262 12.10 -13.74 -28.24
CA LYS A 262 11.25 -12.77 -28.95
C LYS A 262 11.44 -12.91 -30.44
N LEU A 263 10.35 -12.91 -31.19
CA LEU A 263 10.36 -12.98 -32.64
C LEU A 263 10.16 -11.59 -33.26
N THR A 264 10.71 -11.38 -34.45
CA THR A 264 10.30 -10.29 -35.33
C THR A 264 8.94 -10.61 -35.97
N ASP A 265 8.29 -9.61 -36.57
CA ASP A 265 7.02 -9.78 -37.30
C ASP A 265 7.12 -10.81 -38.45
N ASN A 266 8.33 -11.09 -38.93
CA ASN A 266 8.61 -12.08 -39.98
C ASN A 266 9.00 -13.47 -39.43
N GLY A 267 8.84 -13.72 -38.13
CA GLY A 267 9.08 -15.01 -37.49
C GLY A 267 10.56 -15.36 -37.26
N GLN A 268 11.47 -14.40 -37.41
CA GLN A 268 12.90 -14.60 -37.09
C GLN A 268 13.17 -14.29 -35.62
N VAL A 269 14.17 -14.96 -35.02
CA VAL A 269 14.60 -14.66 -33.64
C VAL A 269 15.21 -13.27 -33.59
N SER A 270 14.67 -12.40 -32.73
CA SER A 270 15.16 -11.05 -32.47
C SER A 270 16.02 -10.95 -31.21
N GLU A 271 15.63 -11.66 -30.15
CA GLU A 271 16.27 -11.58 -28.84
C GLU A 271 16.08 -12.89 -28.08
N THR A 272 17.10 -13.32 -27.34
CA THR A 272 17.02 -14.43 -26.39
C THR A 272 17.37 -13.93 -25.00
N ILE A 273 16.43 -14.01 -24.07
CA ILE A 273 16.59 -13.50 -22.70
C ILE A 273 16.52 -14.67 -21.74
N GLU A 274 17.63 -14.96 -21.07
CA GLU A 274 17.68 -16.03 -20.09
C GLU A 274 17.06 -15.61 -18.75
N LYS A 275 16.16 -16.46 -18.24
CA LYS A 275 15.48 -16.31 -16.95
C LYS A 275 15.00 -14.88 -16.66
N PRO A 276 14.26 -14.23 -17.58
CA PRO A 276 13.90 -12.83 -17.44
C PRO A 276 12.98 -12.60 -16.24
N GLU A 277 13.07 -11.38 -15.72
CA GLU A 277 12.21 -10.89 -14.66
C GLU A 277 11.42 -9.67 -15.16
N TYR A 278 10.11 -9.77 -15.14
CA TYR A 278 9.20 -8.71 -15.56
C TYR A 278 8.50 -8.11 -14.34
N SER A 279 8.33 -6.79 -14.34
CA SER A 279 7.70 -6.05 -13.25
C SER A 279 6.42 -5.40 -13.74
N TYR A 280 5.32 -5.64 -13.04
CA TYR A 280 4.00 -5.10 -13.39
C TYR A 280 3.36 -4.41 -12.19
N LEU A 281 2.61 -3.34 -12.44
CA LEU A 281 1.76 -2.73 -11.42
C LEU A 281 0.41 -3.43 -11.41
N ILE A 282 0.09 -4.03 -10.27
CA ILE A 282 -1.18 -4.72 -10.04
C ILE A 282 -2.08 -3.81 -9.19
N ASN A 283 -3.36 -3.74 -9.52
CA ASN A 283 -4.35 -3.02 -8.71
C ASN A 283 -4.44 -3.65 -7.31
N ALA A 284 -4.17 -2.85 -6.27
CA ALA A 284 -4.13 -3.34 -4.89
C ALA A 284 -5.51 -3.45 -4.23
N GLY A 285 -6.60 -2.99 -4.89
CA GLY A 285 -7.94 -2.98 -4.27
C GLY A 285 -8.14 -1.87 -3.24
N PHE A 286 -7.28 -0.85 -3.23
CA PHE A 286 -7.31 0.27 -2.30
C PHE A 286 -7.23 1.59 -3.08
N TYR A 287 -8.10 2.54 -2.74
CA TYR A 287 -8.35 3.71 -3.55
C TYR A 287 -8.61 4.95 -2.70
N VAL A 288 -8.33 6.12 -3.27
CA VAL A 288 -8.79 7.43 -2.78
C VAL A 288 -9.63 8.08 -3.88
N LEU A 289 -10.86 8.45 -3.54
CA LEU A 289 -11.86 8.97 -4.48
C LEU A 289 -12.36 10.34 -4.04
N GLU A 290 -12.65 11.20 -5.01
CA GLU A 290 -13.43 12.41 -4.78
C GLU A 290 -14.94 12.08 -4.72
N PRO A 291 -15.73 12.81 -3.92
CA PRO A 291 -17.16 12.49 -3.69
C PRO A 291 -18.00 12.61 -4.96
N ASP A 292 -17.60 13.44 -5.92
CA ASP A 292 -18.34 13.64 -7.16
C ASP A 292 -18.30 12.41 -8.08
N VAL A 293 -17.30 11.52 -7.92
CA VAL A 293 -17.21 10.23 -8.61
C VAL A 293 -18.44 9.36 -8.37
N LEU A 294 -19.07 9.48 -7.19
CA LEU A 294 -20.29 8.72 -6.85
C LEU A 294 -21.47 9.05 -7.76
N ASN A 295 -21.47 10.22 -8.41
CA ASN A 295 -22.53 10.62 -9.34
C ASN A 295 -22.45 9.92 -10.70
N ASP A 296 -21.27 9.42 -11.09
CA ASP A 296 -21.09 8.75 -12.38
C ASP A 296 -21.32 7.24 -12.28
N ILE A 297 -21.55 6.71 -11.07
CA ILE A 297 -21.86 5.30 -10.85
C ILE A 297 -23.34 5.07 -11.18
N PRO A 298 -23.68 4.11 -12.06
CA PRO A 298 -25.05 3.84 -12.42
C PRO A 298 -25.84 3.23 -11.25
N GLU A 299 -27.03 3.77 -11.00
CA GLU A 299 -27.96 3.28 -9.99
C GLU A 299 -28.38 1.83 -10.25
N ASN A 300 -28.35 0.99 -9.20
CA ASN A 300 -28.85 -0.39 -9.20
C ASN A 300 -28.33 -1.27 -10.34
N LYS A 301 -27.10 -1.01 -10.81
CA LYS A 301 -26.44 -1.82 -11.84
C LYS A 301 -25.19 -2.49 -11.29
N PHE A 302 -24.92 -3.67 -11.82
CA PHE A 302 -23.64 -4.32 -11.67
C PHE A 302 -22.55 -3.46 -12.30
N PHE A 303 -21.65 -2.93 -11.49
CA PHE A 303 -20.61 -2.01 -11.93
C PHE A 303 -19.36 -2.18 -11.07
N HIS A 304 -18.22 -2.42 -11.71
CA HIS A 304 -16.93 -2.52 -11.03
C HIS A 304 -16.22 -1.18 -10.96
N ILE A 305 -15.36 -1.03 -9.95
CA ILE A 305 -14.47 0.13 -9.86
C ILE A 305 -13.53 0.25 -11.06
N THR A 306 -13.20 -0.87 -11.71
CA THR A 306 -12.44 -0.87 -12.97
C THR A 306 -13.22 -0.27 -14.13
N ASP A 307 -14.54 -0.47 -14.16
CA ASP A 307 -15.41 0.13 -15.19
C ASP A 307 -15.44 1.65 -15.01
N LEU A 308 -15.54 2.12 -13.76
CA LEU A 308 -15.45 3.53 -13.40
C LEU A 308 -14.10 4.13 -13.80
N ILE A 309 -13.00 3.43 -13.50
CA ILE A 309 -11.65 3.86 -13.86
C ILE A 309 -11.50 3.96 -15.39
N ASN A 310 -11.92 2.95 -16.14
CA ASN A 310 -11.84 2.94 -17.59
C ASN A 310 -12.67 4.07 -18.21
N MET A 311 -13.89 4.30 -17.72
CA MET A 311 -14.71 5.42 -18.14
C MET A 311 -14.02 6.78 -17.90
N TYR A 312 -13.35 6.95 -16.77
CA TYR A 312 -12.60 8.18 -16.48
C TYR A 312 -11.39 8.35 -17.41
N ILE A 313 -10.67 7.26 -17.71
CA ILE A 313 -9.57 7.25 -18.68
C ILE A 313 -10.07 7.65 -20.07
N ASP A 314 -11.14 7.00 -20.55
CA ASP A 314 -11.72 7.22 -21.87
C ASP A 314 -12.26 8.65 -22.04
N THR A 315 -12.75 9.26 -20.96
CA THR A 315 -13.28 10.64 -20.95
C THR A 315 -12.22 11.69 -20.60
N GLY A 316 -10.95 11.30 -20.45
CA GLY A 316 -9.83 12.21 -20.15
C GLY A 316 -9.88 12.81 -18.73
N ARG A 317 -10.69 12.25 -17.83
CA ARG A 317 -10.71 12.63 -16.42
C ARG A 317 -9.49 12.03 -15.71
N ARG A 318 -9.00 12.73 -14.68
CA ARG A 318 -7.75 12.36 -14.01
C ARG A 318 -7.90 11.10 -13.16
N VAL A 319 -7.28 10.01 -13.61
CA VAL A 319 -7.00 8.82 -12.81
C VAL A 319 -5.50 8.74 -12.57
N GLY A 320 -5.10 8.62 -11.31
CA GLY A 320 -3.71 8.46 -10.92
C GLY A 320 -3.45 7.10 -10.26
N THR A 321 -2.18 6.76 -10.18
CA THR A 321 -1.70 5.60 -9.39
C THR A 321 -0.76 6.04 -8.28
N TYR A 322 -0.79 5.30 -7.16
CA TYR A 322 0.18 5.36 -6.08
C TYR A 322 0.85 3.98 -5.93
N PRO A 323 2.06 3.79 -6.47
CA PRO A 323 2.79 2.54 -6.35
C PRO A 323 3.32 2.26 -4.94
N ILE A 324 3.16 1.02 -4.50
CA ILE A 324 3.74 0.44 -3.28
C ILE A 324 4.55 -0.82 -3.64
N ARG A 325 5.39 -1.26 -2.71
CA ARG A 325 6.19 -2.48 -2.86
C ARG A 325 5.33 -3.73 -2.75
N GLU A 326 5.85 -4.84 -3.25
CA GLU A 326 5.15 -6.12 -3.25
C GLU A 326 4.78 -6.57 -1.83
N ASN A 327 5.76 -6.51 -0.92
CA ASN A 327 5.60 -6.91 0.49
C ASN A 327 4.78 -5.92 1.34
N SER A 328 4.31 -4.82 0.75
CA SER A 328 3.43 -3.85 1.41
C SER A 328 1.95 -4.09 1.09
N TRP A 329 1.63 -5.14 0.34
CA TRP A 329 0.28 -5.51 -0.03
C TRP A 329 0.05 -7.00 0.20
N PHE A 330 -0.95 -7.32 1.01
CA PHE A 330 -1.35 -8.68 1.32
C PHE A 330 -2.80 -8.87 0.88
N ASP A 331 -3.08 -9.98 0.21
CA ASP A 331 -4.42 -10.32 -0.27
C ASP A 331 -4.82 -11.71 0.25
N MET A 332 -6.02 -11.82 0.83
CA MET A 332 -6.62 -13.07 1.27
C MET A 332 -7.47 -13.70 0.16
N GLY A 333 -7.23 -13.37 -1.10
CA GLY A 333 -7.95 -13.87 -2.29
C GLY A 333 -7.91 -15.38 -2.44
N GLU A 334 -6.79 -15.99 -2.06
CA GLU A 334 -6.46 -17.42 -2.23
C GLU A 334 -5.71 -17.95 -0.99
N PHE A 335 -5.76 -19.26 -0.75
CA PHE A 335 -5.16 -19.89 0.43
C PHE A 335 -3.67 -19.57 0.62
N LYS A 336 -2.88 -19.66 -0.44
CA LYS A 336 -1.43 -19.39 -0.38
C LYS A 336 -1.12 -17.97 0.05
N GLU A 337 -1.91 -17.00 -0.41
CA GLU A 337 -1.69 -15.59 -0.06
C GLU A 337 -2.24 -15.29 1.35
N MET A 338 -3.30 -15.98 1.79
CA MET A 338 -3.76 -15.95 3.18
C MET A 338 -2.69 -16.48 4.14
N ASP A 339 -2.06 -17.61 3.83
CA ASP A 339 -0.98 -18.18 4.66
C ASP A 339 0.19 -17.19 4.78
N ARG A 340 0.60 -16.59 3.64
CA ARG A 340 1.61 -15.53 3.62
C ARG A 340 1.21 -14.34 4.48
N MET A 341 -0.06 -13.90 4.41
CA MET A 341 -0.58 -12.81 5.22
C MET A 341 -0.48 -13.13 6.73
N ILE A 342 -0.86 -14.35 7.14
CA ILE A 342 -0.79 -14.78 8.55
C ILE A 342 0.66 -14.82 9.03
N GLU A 343 1.58 -15.39 8.25
CA GLU A 343 3.01 -15.48 8.61
C GLU A 343 3.66 -14.11 8.84
N ASN A 344 3.25 -13.07 8.10
CA ASN A 344 3.81 -11.73 8.23
C ASN A 344 3.20 -10.91 9.37
N ILE A 345 2.01 -11.27 9.85
CA ILE A 345 1.27 -10.50 10.86
C ILE A 345 1.41 -11.07 12.27
N VAL A 346 1.64 -12.39 12.38
CA VAL A 346 1.74 -13.10 13.66
C VAL A 346 3.20 -13.16 14.18
N GLN A 347 4.18 -12.73 13.38
CA GLN A 347 5.58 -12.52 13.80
C GLN A 347 5.75 -11.16 14.47
#